data_AF-A0AAE9DEX3-F1
#
_entry.id   AF-A0AAE9DEX3-F1
#
_cell.length_a   1.000
_cell.length_b   1.000
_cell.length_c   1.000
_cell.angle_alpha   90.00
_cell.angle_beta   90.00
_cell.angle_gamma   90.00
#
_symmetry.space_group_name_H-M   'P 1'
#
loop_
_entity.id
_entity.type
_entity.pdbx_description
1 polymer ?
#
loop_
_entity_poly.entity_id
_entity_poly.type
_entity_poly.pdbx_seq_one_letter_code
_entity_poly.pdbx_strand_id
1 'polypeptide(L)'
;MCFSSFFVLITLLSAFIRFLSNLFQKSSFSVAKTSFTSFPEISMSFYQQSGSQASGTNHRRTWDEKEYSLAAHQRALDEKEAEDIRTGKKKKDEPKVKREMLKAREYKVDLDSKVGKSVVITKATPSAETGGFYCDVCDCVVKDSINFLDHINGKNHQRNIGMSMKTKKSTVEDVRDRFKLLKEKKEREKREAQVEQLLEDVQEEEARMADYKKDKKVDNNRKRKREAKKEEDEDEQEDDDGLDPEIRAMMGFSGFATSKR
;
A
#
# COMPACT_ATOMS: atom_id res chain seq x y z
N MET A 1 -43.62 10.97 0.03
CA MET A 1 -42.62 11.80 -0.69
C MET A 1 -41.22 11.18 -0.76
N CYS A 2 -40.98 9.95 -0.27
CA CYS A 2 -39.64 9.35 -0.23
C CYS A 2 -39.29 8.41 -1.40
N PHE A 3 -40.28 8.00 -2.22
CA PHE A 3 -40.07 7.05 -3.32
C PHE A 3 -39.51 7.68 -4.60
N SER A 4 -39.80 8.96 -4.86
CA SER A 4 -39.29 9.67 -6.05
C SER A 4 -37.78 9.89 -5.99
N SER A 5 -37.24 10.18 -4.80
CA SER A 5 -35.80 10.44 -4.61
C SER A 5 -34.96 9.18 -4.80
N PHE A 6 -35.47 8.01 -4.41
CA PHE A 6 -34.79 6.72 -4.60
C PHE A 6 -34.74 6.30 -6.07
N PHE A 7 -35.81 6.56 -6.82
CA PHE A 7 -35.84 6.28 -8.26
C PHE A 7 -34.92 7.22 -9.04
N VAL A 8 -34.80 8.49 -8.63
CA VAL A 8 -33.84 9.45 -9.19
C VAL A 8 -32.41 9.05 -8.87
N LEU A 9 -32.13 8.55 -7.65
CA LEU A 9 -30.78 8.08 -7.30
C LEU A 9 -30.40 6.82 -8.07
N ILE A 10 -31.30 5.85 -8.23
CA ILE A 10 -31.06 4.62 -8.99
C ILE A 10 -30.89 4.91 -10.48
N THR A 11 -31.68 5.82 -11.04
CA THR A 11 -31.53 6.23 -12.44
C THR A 11 -30.21 6.97 -12.66
N LEU A 12 -29.79 7.85 -11.75
CA LEU A 12 -28.49 8.51 -11.80
C LEU A 12 -27.32 7.53 -11.61
N LEU A 13 -27.42 6.56 -10.70
CA LEU A 13 -26.39 5.53 -10.51
C LEU A 13 -26.28 4.64 -11.75
N SER A 14 -27.43 4.26 -12.35
CA SER A 14 -27.45 3.46 -13.58
C SER A 14 -26.91 4.23 -14.79
N ALA A 15 -27.15 5.56 -14.84
CA ALA A 15 -26.57 6.44 -15.86
C ALA A 15 -25.05 6.60 -15.64
N PHE A 16 -24.58 6.67 -14.40
CA PHE A 16 -23.17 6.77 -14.06
C PHE A 16 -22.41 5.48 -14.34
N ILE A 17 -23.01 4.32 -14.07
CA ILE A 17 -22.47 3.00 -14.43
C ILE A 17 -22.42 2.82 -15.95
N ARG A 18 -23.45 3.27 -16.69
CA ARG A 18 -23.43 3.29 -18.17
C ARG A 18 -22.42 4.29 -18.75
N PHE A 19 -22.16 5.39 -18.04
CA PHE A 19 -21.13 6.36 -18.43
C PHE A 19 -19.72 5.80 -18.22
N LEU A 20 -19.49 5.12 -17.09
CA LEU A 20 -18.24 4.40 -16.79
C LEU A 20 -18.03 3.21 -17.73
N SER A 21 -19.09 2.46 -18.08
CA SER A 21 -18.98 1.38 -19.07
C SER A 21 -18.67 1.92 -20.48
N ASN A 22 -19.26 3.06 -20.89
CA ASN A 22 -18.92 3.72 -22.15
C ASN A 22 -17.49 4.30 -22.15
N LEU A 23 -16.95 4.70 -21.00
CA LEU A 23 -15.55 5.12 -20.84
C LEU A 23 -14.59 3.94 -20.91
N PHE A 24 -14.97 2.78 -20.39
CA PHE A 24 -14.18 1.54 -20.46
C PHE A 24 -14.25 0.85 -21.83
N GLN A 25 -15.33 1.05 -22.57
CA GLN A 25 -15.48 0.52 -23.94
C GLN A 25 -14.86 1.44 -25.00
N LYS A 26 -14.59 2.71 -24.68
CA LYS A 26 -13.78 3.62 -25.51
C LYS A 26 -12.26 3.43 -25.35
N SER A 27 -11.80 2.65 -24.36
CA SER A 27 -10.37 2.34 -24.16
C SER A 27 -9.93 1.02 -24.77
N SER A 28 -10.82 0.29 -25.44
CA SER A 28 -10.50 -0.94 -26.16
C SER A 28 -11.18 -0.93 -27.53
N PHE A 29 -10.39 -1.09 -28.60
CA PHE A 29 -10.76 -1.05 -30.02
C PHE A 29 -11.02 0.33 -30.66
N SER A 30 -9.93 0.98 -31.07
CA SER A 30 -9.91 1.76 -32.32
C SER A 30 -8.75 1.24 -33.18
N VAL A 31 -9.04 0.18 -33.94
CA VAL A 31 -8.26 -0.25 -35.11
C VAL A 31 -9.09 0.17 -36.32
N ALA A 32 -8.68 1.25 -36.99
CA ALA A 32 -8.65 1.43 -38.44
C ALA A 32 -8.88 2.90 -38.89
N LYS A 33 -7.99 3.31 -39.81
CA LYS A 33 -8.14 4.33 -40.86
C LYS A 33 -8.17 5.81 -40.44
N THR A 34 -6.99 6.40 -40.44
CA THR A 34 -6.79 7.80 -40.85
C THR A 34 -5.85 7.84 -42.06
N SER A 35 -6.41 8.18 -43.22
CA SER A 35 -5.73 8.77 -44.38
C SER A 35 -4.93 10.00 -43.93
N PHE A 36 -3.60 10.03 -44.11
CA PHE A 36 -2.88 10.37 -45.34
C PHE A 36 -2.94 11.88 -45.66
N THR A 37 -1.91 12.61 -45.19
CA THR A 37 -1.27 13.87 -45.68
C THR A 37 -0.51 14.42 -44.45
N SER A 38 0.80 14.68 -44.40
CA SER A 38 1.76 15.06 -45.44
C SER A 38 3.20 15.13 -44.84
N PHE A 39 4.20 14.79 -45.66
CA PHE A 39 5.66 15.06 -45.56
C PHE A 39 6.56 14.22 -44.61
N PRO A 40 7.81 13.88 -45.00
CA PRO A 40 8.37 13.59 -46.34
C PRO A 40 8.84 12.10 -46.44
N GLU A 41 8.60 11.45 -47.58
CA GLU A 41 9.10 10.09 -47.86
C GLU A 41 10.63 10.06 -47.95
N ILE A 42 11.28 9.30 -47.06
CA ILE A 42 12.54 8.63 -47.37
C ILE A 42 12.16 7.15 -47.52
N SER A 43 11.80 6.79 -48.74
CA SER A 43 11.51 5.42 -49.12
C SER A 43 12.80 4.60 -49.10
N MET A 44 12.86 3.60 -48.21
CA MET A 44 13.66 2.41 -48.50
C MET A 44 12.96 1.65 -49.64
N SER A 45 13.17 2.13 -50.87
CA SER A 45 12.87 1.39 -52.09
C SER A 45 13.94 0.31 -52.29
N PHE A 46 13.84 -0.77 -51.51
CA PHE A 46 14.62 -2.00 -51.73
C PHE A 46 14.26 -2.71 -53.05
N TYR A 47 13.41 -2.13 -53.90
CA TYR A 47 13.10 -2.70 -55.23
C TYR A 47 12.70 -1.64 -56.27
N GLN A 48 13.39 -0.50 -56.37
CA GLN A 48 13.21 0.35 -57.55
C GLN A 48 14.37 1.32 -57.78
N GLN A 49 15.41 0.88 -58.51
CA GLN A 49 16.13 1.69 -59.51
C GLN A 49 17.14 0.82 -60.29
N SER A 50 16.68 -0.20 -61.01
CA SER A 50 17.42 -0.72 -62.16
C SER A 50 16.56 -0.55 -63.40
N GLY A 51 16.38 0.72 -63.78
CA GLY A 51 15.90 1.10 -65.10
C GLY A 51 16.98 0.82 -66.14
N SER A 52 17.24 -0.45 -66.42
CA SER A 52 18.02 -0.87 -67.58
C SER A 52 17.05 -0.98 -68.76
N GLN A 53 17.19 -0.09 -69.73
CA GLN A 53 16.48 -0.21 -71.00
C GLN A 53 16.68 -1.62 -71.59
N ALA A 54 15.59 -2.18 -72.10
CA ALA A 54 15.58 -3.46 -72.78
C ALA A 54 16.59 -3.46 -73.96
N SER A 55 17.67 -4.23 -73.82
CA SER A 55 18.47 -4.72 -74.93
C SER A 55 18.52 -6.24 -74.85
N GLY A 56 18.20 -6.88 -75.96
CA GLY A 56 17.71 -8.26 -76.06
C GLY A 56 18.51 -9.32 -75.30
N THR A 57 17.76 -10.31 -74.78
CA THR A 57 18.13 -11.69 -74.45
C THR A 57 19.62 -11.98 -74.18
N ASN A 58 20.25 -11.25 -73.27
CA ASN A 58 21.54 -11.63 -72.71
C ASN A 58 21.31 -12.34 -71.38
N HIS A 59 21.21 -13.67 -71.42
CA HIS A 59 21.18 -14.56 -70.25
C HIS A 59 22.53 -14.61 -69.49
N ARG A 60 23.43 -13.67 -69.77
CA ARG A 60 24.77 -13.57 -69.20
C ARG A 60 24.76 -12.49 -68.14
N ARG A 61 24.90 -12.89 -66.88
CA ARG A 61 25.02 -11.99 -65.72
C ARG A 61 26.22 -11.06 -65.92
N THR A 62 25.94 -9.79 -66.21
CA THR A 62 26.93 -8.72 -66.20
C THR A 62 27.17 -8.31 -64.75
N TRP A 63 28.44 -8.19 -64.36
CA TRP A 63 28.82 -7.74 -63.03
C TRP A 63 29.04 -6.23 -63.09
N ASP A 64 28.19 -5.46 -62.42
CA ASP A 64 28.30 -4.01 -62.38
C ASP A 64 29.31 -3.57 -61.31
N GLU A 65 30.49 -3.13 -61.75
CA GLU A 65 31.63 -2.80 -60.87
C GLU A 65 31.29 -1.80 -59.75
N LYS A 66 30.37 -0.86 -60.00
CA LYS A 66 29.93 0.14 -59.02
C LYS A 66 29.11 -0.47 -57.89
N GLU A 67 28.22 -1.41 -58.19
CA GLU A 67 27.41 -2.07 -57.17
C GLU A 67 28.26 -3.00 -56.32
N TYR A 68 29.19 -3.73 -56.94
CA TYR A 68 30.10 -4.62 -56.22
C TYR A 68 31.12 -3.85 -55.37
N SER A 69 31.63 -2.70 -55.84
CA SER A 69 32.52 -1.85 -55.03
C SER A 69 31.80 -1.24 -53.83
N LEU A 70 30.55 -0.78 -53.99
CA LEU A 70 29.73 -0.30 -52.88
C LEU A 70 29.38 -1.42 -51.89
N ALA A 71 28.98 -2.60 -52.38
CA ALA A 71 28.68 -3.76 -51.54
C ALA A 71 29.92 -4.32 -50.82
N ALA A 72 31.11 -4.22 -51.43
CA ALA A 72 32.37 -4.56 -50.79
C ALA A 72 32.75 -3.53 -49.72
N HIS A 73 32.53 -2.23 -50.00
CA HIS A 73 32.77 -1.17 -49.03
C HIS A 73 31.84 -1.29 -47.82
N GLN A 74 30.56 -1.59 -48.02
CA GLN A 74 29.60 -1.82 -46.93
C GLN A 74 30.02 -3.02 -46.06
N ARG A 75 30.35 -4.16 -46.66
CA ARG A 75 30.88 -5.32 -45.90
C ARG A 75 32.15 -4.99 -45.12
N ALA A 76 33.05 -4.21 -45.70
CA ALA A 76 34.27 -3.78 -45.01
C ALA A 76 33.99 -2.80 -43.85
N LEU A 77 32.93 -2.00 -43.92
CA LEU A 77 32.49 -1.16 -42.81
C LEU A 77 31.83 -2.01 -41.71
N ASP A 78 30.96 -2.95 -42.06
CA ASP A 78 30.28 -3.84 -41.10
C ASP A 78 31.29 -4.73 -40.35
N GLU A 79 32.30 -5.27 -41.04
CA GLU A 79 33.39 -6.04 -40.43
C GLU A 79 34.22 -5.18 -39.47
N LYS A 80 34.57 -3.94 -39.86
CA LYS A 80 35.28 -3.00 -38.99
C LYS A 80 34.44 -2.61 -37.77
N GLU A 81 33.14 -2.40 -37.91
CA GLU A 81 32.25 -2.13 -36.78
C GLU A 81 32.14 -3.34 -35.84
N ALA A 82 32.05 -4.56 -36.37
CA ALA A 82 32.05 -5.78 -35.57
C ALA A 82 33.37 -5.98 -34.82
N GLU A 83 34.51 -5.69 -35.45
CA GLU A 83 35.83 -5.72 -34.80
C GLU A 83 35.98 -4.63 -33.74
N ASP A 84 35.48 -3.42 -34.00
CA ASP A 84 35.49 -2.31 -33.03
C ASP A 84 34.62 -2.61 -31.80
N ILE A 85 33.50 -3.32 -31.99
CA ILE A 85 32.64 -3.81 -30.89
C ILE A 85 33.36 -4.93 -30.11
N ARG A 86 34.02 -5.87 -30.80
CA ARG A 86 34.75 -6.99 -30.18
C ARG A 86 36.00 -6.54 -29.43
N THR A 87 36.71 -5.54 -29.95
CA THR A 87 37.90 -4.94 -29.32
C THR A 87 37.55 -3.87 -28.27
N GLY A 88 36.26 -3.55 -28.10
CA GLY A 88 35.78 -2.63 -27.07
C GLY A 88 36.08 -1.16 -27.33
N LYS A 89 36.59 -0.80 -28.54
CA LYS A 89 36.85 0.58 -28.94
C LYS A 89 35.56 1.36 -29.21
N LYS A 90 34.50 0.67 -29.68
CA LYS A 90 33.14 1.21 -29.79
C LYS A 90 32.21 0.43 -28.88
N LYS A 91 31.43 1.15 -28.06
CA LYS A 91 30.32 0.54 -27.31
C LYS A 91 29.18 0.33 -28.29
N LYS A 92 28.50 -0.82 -28.25
CA LYS A 92 27.21 -0.98 -28.95
C LYS A 92 26.35 0.24 -28.62
N ASP A 93 25.74 0.85 -29.64
CA ASP A 93 24.77 1.93 -29.51
C ASP A 93 23.46 1.42 -28.87
N GLU A 94 23.57 0.87 -27.67
CA GLU A 94 22.42 0.79 -26.79
C GLU A 94 22.13 2.21 -26.31
N PRO A 95 20.87 2.68 -26.43
CA PRO A 95 20.51 4.00 -25.96
C PRO A 95 20.95 4.08 -24.52
N LYS A 96 21.81 5.07 -24.23
CA LYS A 96 22.39 5.32 -22.91
C LYS A 96 21.22 5.60 -21.96
N VAL A 97 20.64 4.54 -21.39
CA VAL A 97 19.43 4.60 -20.57
C VAL A 97 19.74 5.61 -19.49
N LYS A 98 19.06 6.76 -19.55
CA LYS A 98 19.21 7.82 -18.57
C LYS A 98 18.72 7.24 -17.26
N ARG A 99 19.66 6.68 -16.52
CA ARG A 99 19.41 6.05 -15.23
C ARG A 99 18.69 7.07 -14.38
N GLU A 100 17.55 6.67 -13.84
CA GLU A 100 16.76 7.57 -13.02
C GLU A 100 17.59 8.06 -11.84
N MET A 101 17.32 9.30 -11.45
CA MET A 101 17.99 9.94 -10.33
C MET A 101 17.52 9.27 -9.04
N LEU A 102 18.44 9.17 -8.07
CA LEU A 102 18.22 8.45 -6.82
C LEU A 102 16.92 8.92 -6.13
N LYS A 103 15.93 8.03 -6.07
CA LYS A 103 14.67 8.25 -5.33
C LYS A 103 14.84 7.74 -3.91
N ALA A 104 14.24 8.44 -2.95
CA ALA A 104 14.14 7.91 -1.59
C ALA A 104 13.19 6.70 -1.60
N ARG A 105 13.48 5.70 -0.78
CA ARG A 105 12.66 4.50 -0.69
C ARG A 105 11.35 4.81 0.04
N GLU A 106 10.22 4.46 -0.56
CA GLU A 106 8.88 4.73 -0.02
C GLU A 106 8.33 3.59 0.84
N TYR A 107 8.99 2.43 0.86
CA TYR A 107 8.59 1.29 1.68
C TYR A 107 9.59 1.02 2.80
N LYS A 108 9.04 0.77 4.00
CA LYS A 108 9.81 0.29 5.15
C LYS A 108 10.14 -1.18 4.91
N VAL A 109 11.39 -1.56 5.14
CA VAL A 109 11.80 -2.97 5.06
C VAL A 109 11.46 -3.65 6.37
N ASP A 110 10.58 -4.64 6.31
CA ASP A 110 10.14 -5.38 7.49
C ASP A 110 11.10 -6.53 7.80
N LEU A 111 12.09 -6.25 8.65
CA LEU A 111 13.10 -7.21 9.10
C LEU A 111 12.58 -8.13 10.23
N ASP A 112 11.47 -7.76 10.88
CA ASP A 112 11.02 -8.38 12.12
C ASP A 112 10.02 -9.54 11.91
N SER A 113 9.42 -9.64 10.72
CA SER A 113 8.34 -10.59 10.42
C SER A 113 8.75 -12.07 10.46
N LYS A 114 10.06 -12.34 10.34
CA LYS A 114 10.66 -13.69 10.37
C LYS A 114 11.45 -13.97 11.65
N VAL A 115 11.47 -13.06 12.63
CA VAL A 115 12.15 -13.27 13.91
C VAL A 115 11.39 -14.33 14.71
N GLY A 116 12.09 -15.37 15.18
CA GLY A 116 11.54 -16.44 16.01
C GLY A 116 10.89 -17.61 15.26
N LYS A 117 10.86 -17.62 13.92
CA LYS A 117 10.34 -18.73 13.12
C LYS A 117 11.50 -19.62 12.64
N SER A 118 11.59 -20.85 13.14
CA SER A 118 12.53 -21.85 12.64
C SER A 118 11.94 -22.58 11.43
N VAL A 119 12.56 -22.39 10.26
CA VAL A 119 12.18 -23.11 9.03
C VAL A 119 13.20 -24.22 8.79
N VAL A 120 12.73 -25.45 8.66
CA VAL A 120 13.57 -26.60 8.30
C VAL A 120 13.89 -26.52 6.81
N ILE A 121 15.15 -26.24 6.49
CA ILE A 121 15.62 -26.10 5.12
C ILE A 121 15.91 -27.50 4.55
N THR A 122 15.21 -27.89 3.49
CA THR A 122 15.55 -29.08 2.69
C THR A 122 16.24 -28.65 1.38
N LYS A 123 16.92 -29.57 0.69
CA LYS A 123 17.65 -29.25 -0.55
C LYS A 123 16.76 -28.76 -1.71
N ALA A 124 15.44 -28.89 -1.59
CA ALA A 124 14.46 -28.53 -2.62
C ALA A 124 13.69 -27.24 -2.32
N THR A 125 13.90 -26.58 -1.17
CA THR A 125 13.19 -25.33 -0.86
C THR A 125 13.76 -24.17 -1.69
N PRO A 126 12.91 -23.33 -2.31
CA PRO A 126 13.37 -22.17 -3.07
C PRO A 126 14.17 -21.22 -2.17
N SER A 127 15.17 -20.55 -2.74
CA SER A 127 16.09 -19.64 -2.03
C SER A 127 15.37 -18.57 -1.20
N ALA A 128 14.14 -18.18 -1.58
CA ALA A 128 13.31 -17.23 -0.84
C ALA A 128 12.79 -17.74 0.53
N GLU A 129 12.69 -19.06 0.69
CA GLU A 129 12.24 -19.73 1.92
C GLU A 129 13.41 -20.27 2.75
N THR A 130 14.62 -20.27 2.19
CA THR A 130 15.82 -20.57 2.96
C THR A 130 16.05 -19.49 4.01
N GLY A 131 16.49 -19.87 5.21
CA GLY A 131 16.69 -18.94 6.33
C GLY A 131 17.57 -17.76 5.93
N GLY A 132 17.00 -16.56 5.94
CA GLY A 132 17.65 -15.31 5.54
C GLY A 132 16.69 -14.27 4.93
N PHE A 133 17.25 -13.11 4.59
CA PHE A 133 16.59 -12.08 3.80
C PHE A 133 16.90 -12.31 2.32
N TYR A 134 15.85 -12.39 1.49
CA TYR A 134 15.97 -12.60 0.05
C TYR A 134 15.86 -11.27 -0.71
N CYS A 135 16.68 -11.10 -1.74
CA CYS A 135 16.61 -9.95 -2.64
C CYS A 135 16.21 -10.37 -4.06
N ASP A 136 15.07 -9.86 -4.56
CA ASP A 136 14.51 -10.22 -5.87
C ASP A 136 15.32 -9.70 -7.07
N VAL A 137 16.18 -8.70 -6.86
CA VAL A 137 16.92 -8.03 -7.94
C VAL A 137 18.29 -8.67 -8.19
N CYS A 138 18.82 -9.36 -7.19
CA CYS A 138 20.16 -9.94 -7.21
C CYS A 138 20.16 -11.46 -6.95
N ASP A 139 18.99 -12.06 -6.75
CA ASP A 139 18.79 -13.49 -6.48
C ASP A 139 19.73 -14.06 -5.41
N CYS A 140 20.03 -13.25 -4.38
CA CYS A 140 20.94 -13.62 -3.31
C CYS A 140 20.21 -13.68 -1.96
N VAL A 141 20.58 -14.68 -1.17
CA VAL A 141 20.13 -14.83 0.22
C VAL A 141 21.18 -14.21 1.13
N VAL A 142 20.77 -13.20 1.89
CA VAL A 142 21.61 -12.53 2.87
C VAL A 142 21.19 -12.95 4.27
N LYS A 143 22.16 -13.38 5.09
CA LYS A 143 21.88 -13.99 6.41
C LYS A 143 21.59 -12.95 7.51
N ASP A 144 22.18 -11.77 7.39
CA ASP A 144 22.09 -10.71 8.41
C ASP A 144 21.23 -9.53 7.93
N SER A 145 20.56 -8.87 8.87
CA SER A 145 19.72 -7.69 8.58
C SER A 145 20.54 -6.49 8.12
N ILE A 146 21.71 -6.27 8.72
CA ILE A 146 22.64 -5.19 8.35
C ILE A 146 23.13 -5.40 6.92
N ASN A 147 23.56 -6.63 6.61
CA ASN A 147 24.04 -6.96 5.28
C ASN A 147 22.93 -6.87 4.23
N PHE A 148 21.65 -7.10 4.58
CA PHE A 148 20.52 -6.91 3.66
C PHE A 148 20.28 -5.43 3.34
N LEU A 149 20.39 -4.55 4.34
CA LEU A 149 20.32 -3.10 4.12
C LEU A 149 21.50 -2.61 3.27
N ASP A 150 22.71 -3.12 3.51
CA ASP A 150 23.90 -2.78 2.72
C ASP A 150 23.84 -3.36 1.31
N HIS A 151 23.19 -4.52 1.13
CA HIS A 151 22.96 -5.11 -0.18
C HIS A 151 22.02 -4.25 -1.03
N ILE A 152 20.90 -3.79 -0.46
CA ILE A 152 19.92 -2.94 -1.17
C ILE A 152 20.53 -1.57 -1.49
N ASN A 153 21.36 -1.03 -0.60
CA ASN A 153 22.12 0.20 -0.86
C ASN A 153 23.38 -0.04 -1.73
N GLY A 154 23.64 -1.29 -2.12
CA GLY A 154 24.80 -1.70 -2.87
C GLY A 154 24.78 -1.20 -4.31
N LYS A 155 25.96 -0.86 -4.83
CA LYS A 155 26.14 -0.37 -6.21
C LYS A 155 25.64 -1.35 -7.28
N ASN A 156 25.67 -2.66 -6.99
CA ASN A 156 25.22 -3.70 -7.92
C ASN A 156 23.69 -3.79 -7.95
N HIS A 157 23.04 -3.82 -6.79
CA HIS A 157 21.59 -3.78 -6.67
C HIS A 157 21.01 -2.53 -7.36
N GLN A 158 21.60 -1.37 -7.08
CA GLN A 158 21.14 -0.11 -7.66
C GLN A 158 21.35 -0.04 -9.18
N ARG A 159 22.40 -0.68 -9.70
CA ARG A 159 22.69 -0.76 -11.14
C ARG A 159 21.66 -1.60 -11.89
N ASN A 160 21.21 -2.70 -11.29
CA ASN A 160 20.19 -3.58 -11.86
C ASN A 160 18.81 -2.91 -11.88
N ILE A 161 18.46 -2.13 -10.84
CA ILE A 161 17.24 -1.29 -10.82
C ILE A 161 17.34 -0.15 -11.85
N GLY A 162 18.54 0.18 -12.31
CA GLY A 162 18.74 1.24 -13.30
C GLY A 162 18.71 2.64 -12.71
N MET A 163 18.90 2.80 -11.40
CA MET A 163 19.16 4.13 -10.82
C MET A 163 20.66 4.36 -10.69
N SER A 164 21.05 5.63 -10.67
CA SER A 164 22.43 6.01 -10.35
C SER A 164 22.50 6.60 -8.95
N MET A 165 23.58 6.32 -8.21
CA MET A 165 23.85 6.90 -6.88
C MET A 165 24.06 8.42 -6.88
N LYS A 166 23.85 9.10 -8.02
CA LYS A 166 24.00 10.54 -8.14
C LYS A 166 22.67 11.19 -7.78
N THR A 167 22.62 11.78 -6.59
CA THR A 167 21.50 12.63 -6.16
C THR A 167 21.50 13.94 -6.96
N LYS A 168 20.31 14.49 -7.24
CA LYS A 168 20.15 15.84 -7.78
C LYS A 168 20.73 16.86 -6.80
N LYS A 169 21.32 17.94 -7.33
CA LYS A 169 21.61 19.13 -6.52
C LYS A 169 20.29 19.83 -6.22
N SER A 170 20.03 20.15 -4.96
CA SER A 170 18.81 20.84 -4.55
C SER A 170 18.82 22.30 -5.02
N THR A 171 17.70 22.74 -5.59
CA THR A 171 17.44 24.14 -5.94
C THR A 171 16.69 24.87 -4.83
N VAL A 172 16.58 26.20 -4.91
CA VAL A 172 15.83 27.01 -3.94
C VAL A 172 14.33 26.65 -3.96
N GLU A 173 13.80 26.24 -5.11
CA GLU A 173 12.40 25.82 -5.27
C GLU A 173 12.14 24.51 -4.53
N ASP A 174 13.02 23.52 -4.66
CA ASP A 174 12.92 22.23 -3.94
C ASP A 174 12.89 22.42 -2.41
N VAL A 175 13.65 23.40 -1.92
CA VAL A 175 13.70 23.72 -0.48
C VAL A 175 12.38 24.35 -0.02
N ARG A 176 11.80 25.27 -0.80
CA ARG A 176 10.49 25.86 -0.48
C ARG A 176 9.38 24.82 -0.45
N ASP A 177 9.38 23.90 -1.40
CA ASP A 177 8.36 22.84 -1.44
C ASP A 177 8.53 21.84 -0.29
N ARG A 178 9.77 21.52 0.09
CA ARG A 178 10.03 20.73 1.31
C ARG A 178 9.53 21.43 2.58
N PHE A 179 9.72 22.74 2.70
CA PHE A 179 9.21 23.50 3.85
C PHE A 179 7.68 23.53 3.89
N LYS A 180 7.00 23.62 2.75
CA LYS A 180 5.53 23.52 2.69
C LYS A 180 5.06 22.15 3.17
N LEU A 181 5.65 21.06 2.65
CA LEU A 181 5.30 19.68 3.05
C LEU A 181 5.56 19.44 4.54
N LEU A 182 6.68 19.92 5.09
CA LEU A 182 6.98 19.80 6.51
C LEU A 182 6.04 20.62 7.39
N LYS A 183 5.64 21.80 6.93
CA LYS A 183 4.65 22.63 7.62
C LYS A 183 3.29 21.93 7.65
N GLU A 184 2.83 21.40 6.52
CA GLU A 184 1.57 20.65 6.43
C GLU A 184 1.60 19.38 7.29
N LYS A 185 2.71 18.63 7.29
CA LYS A 185 2.88 17.46 8.17
C LYS A 185 2.81 17.84 9.64
N LYS A 186 3.51 18.91 10.04
CA LYS A 186 3.49 19.42 11.41
C LYS A 186 2.12 19.96 11.81
N GLU A 187 1.39 20.60 10.90
CA GLU A 187 0.02 21.04 11.16
C GLU A 187 -0.94 19.85 11.29
N ARG A 188 -0.78 18.80 10.49
CA ARG A 188 -1.54 17.56 10.63
C ARG A 188 -1.28 16.90 11.98
N GLU A 189 -0.01 16.72 12.36
CA GLU A 189 0.38 16.15 13.65
C GLU A 189 -0.17 16.99 14.82
N LYS A 190 -0.18 18.32 14.71
CA LYS A 190 -0.81 19.19 15.70
C LYS A 190 -2.32 19.04 15.77
N ARG A 191 -3.00 18.91 14.63
CA ARG A 191 -4.45 18.66 14.59
C ARG A 191 -4.79 17.30 15.18
N GLU A 192 -4.01 16.27 14.86
CA GLU A 192 -4.14 14.93 15.43
C GLU A 192 -3.95 14.96 16.95
N ALA A 193 -2.90 15.65 17.44
CA ALA A 193 -2.69 15.84 18.87
C ALA A 193 -3.82 16.64 19.56
N GLN A 194 -4.39 17.65 18.89
CA GLN A 194 -5.55 18.39 19.41
C GLN A 194 -6.81 17.51 19.47
N VAL A 195 -7.03 16.66 18.46
CA VAL A 195 -8.15 15.71 18.46
C VAL A 195 -7.96 14.65 19.53
N GLU A 196 -6.74 14.17 19.74
CA GLU A 196 -6.41 13.22 20.81
C GLU A 196 -6.67 13.82 22.20
N GLN A 197 -6.26 15.07 22.43
CA GLN A 197 -6.59 15.80 23.67
C GLN A 197 -8.09 15.96 23.87
N LEU A 198 -8.83 16.32 22.83
CA LEU A 198 -10.30 16.43 22.91
C LEU A 198 -10.96 15.08 23.19
N LEU A 199 -10.43 13.98 22.64
CA LEU A 199 -10.93 12.63 22.91
C LEU A 199 -10.63 12.20 24.35
N GLU A 200 -9.45 12.54 24.88
CA GLU A 200 -9.08 12.29 26.27
C GLU A 200 -9.98 13.07 27.23
N ASP A 201 -10.23 14.36 26.97
CA ASP A 201 -11.14 15.20 27.77
C ASP A 201 -12.57 14.64 27.77
N VAL A 202 -13.08 14.18 26.61
CA VAL A 202 -14.42 13.56 26.51
C VAL A 202 -14.46 12.24 27.28
N GLN A 203 -13.42 11.42 27.21
CA GLN A 203 -13.33 10.18 27.97
C GLN A 203 -13.28 10.43 29.48
N GLU A 204 -12.55 11.46 29.93
CA GLU A 204 -12.52 11.85 31.34
C GLU A 204 -13.91 12.32 31.82
N GLU A 205 -14.60 13.15 31.03
CA GLU A 205 -15.96 13.60 31.37
C GLU A 205 -16.97 12.45 31.39
N GLU A 206 -16.88 11.51 30.44
CA GLU A 206 -17.73 10.31 30.46
C GLU A 206 -17.45 9.43 31.67
N ALA A 207 -16.19 9.29 32.09
CA ALA A 207 -15.82 8.56 33.30
C ALA A 207 -16.37 9.26 34.57
N ARG A 208 -16.20 10.59 34.68
CA ARG A 208 -16.77 11.39 35.78
C ARG A 208 -18.29 11.27 35.85
N MET A 209 -18.96 11.34 34.70
CA MET A 209 -20.41 11.19 34.61
C MET A 209 -20.87 9.75 34.90
N ALA A 210 -20.08 8.75 34.54
CA ALA A 210 -20.34 7.35 34.86
C ALA A 210 -20.21 7.10 36.37
N ASP A 211 -19.19 7.66 37.02
CA ASP A 211 -18.99 7.51 38.46
C ASP A 211 -20.07 8.27 39.25
N TYR A 212 -20.43 9.48 38.83
CA TYR A 212 -21.59 10.19 39.42
C TYR A 212 -22.90 9.39 39.25
N LYS A 213 -23.10 8.74 38.10
CA LYS A 213 -24.26 7.85 37.88
C LYS A 213 -24.20 6.60 38.76
N LYS A 214 -23.02 6.01 39.00
CA LYS A 214 -22.85 4.86 39.90
C LYS A 214 -23.14 5.26 41.35
N ASP A 215 -22.61 6.37 41.82
CA ASP A 215 -22.85 6.86 43.19
C ASP A 215 -24.33 7.17 43.43
N LYS A 216 -25.00 7.81 42.46
CA LYS A 216 -26.44 8.06 42.53
C LYS A 216 -27.26 6.78 42.56
N LYS A 217 -26.85 5.74 41.82
CA LYS A 217 -27.49 4.41 41.87
C LYS A 217 -27.29 3.73 43.23
N VAL A 218 -26.09 3.83 43.80
CA VAL A 218 -25.77 3.26 45.12
C VAL A 218 -26.55 3.96 46.23
N ASP A 219 -26.65 5.29 46.21
CA ASP A 219 -27.44 6.07 47.17
C ASP A 219 -28.93 5.74 47.11
N ASN A 220 -29.51 5.69 45.90
CA ASN A 220 -30.91 5.29 45.72
C ASN A 220 -31.18 3.86 46.17
N ASN A 221 -30.25 2.92 45.92
CA ASN A 221 -30.39 1.54 46.40
C ASN A 221 -30.29 1.46 47.93
N ARG A 222 -29.40 2.24 48.54
CA ARG A 222 -29.31 2.37 50.01
C ARG A 222 -30.58 2.95 50.62
N LYS A 223 -31.19 3.96 49.99
CA LYS A 223 -32.47 4.54 50.42
C LYS A 223 -33.61 3.53 50.34
N ARG A 224 -33.78 2.85 49.20
CA ARG A 224 -34.76 1.76 49.05
C ARG A 224 -34.58 0.66 50.09
N LYS A 225 -33.35 0.28 50.42
CA LYS A 225 -33.07 -0.73 51.46
C LYS A 225 -33.41 -0.23 52.88
N ARG A 226 -33.28 1.08 53.15
CA ARG A 226 -33.69 1.69 54.43
C ARG A 226 -35.21 1.83 54.54
N GLU A 227 -35.88 2.21 53.45
CA GLU A 227 -37.34 2.29 53.37
C GLU A 227 -37.98 0.91 53.51
N ALA A 228 -37.49 -0.11 52.80
CA ALA A 228 -37.97 -1.48 52.96
C ALA A 228 -37.74 -2.04 54.37
N LYS A 229 -36.62 -1.69 55.01
CA LYS A 229 -36.38 -2.06 56.41
C LYS A 229 -37.32 -1.33 57.38
N LYS A 230 -37.69 -0.09 57.08
CA LYS A 230 -38.60 0.71 57.90
C LYS A 230 -40.06 0.27 57.71
N GLU A 231 -40.43 -0.16 56.51
CA GLU A 231 -41.71 -0.84 56.24
C GLU A 231 -41.75 -2.21 56.91
N GLU A 232 -40.68 -3.03 56.87
CA GLU A 232 -40.61 -4.28 57.67
C GLU A 232 -40.68 -4.01 59.18
N ASP A 233 -39.99 -2.98 59.70
CA ASP A 233 -40.04 -2.60 61.11
C ASP A 233 -41.42 -1.98 61.50
N GLU A 234 -42.18 -1.41 60.55
CA GLU A 234 -43.55 -0.88 60.75
C GLU A 234 -44.63 -1.97 60.62
N ASP A 235 -44.47 -2.92 59.69
CA ASP A 235 -45.32 -4.12 59.56
C ASP A 235 -45.12 -5.07 60.76
N GLU A 236 -43.89 -5.20 61.29
CA GLU A 236 -43.64 -5.88 62.58
C GLU A 236 -44.23 -5.14 63.79
N GLN A 237 -44.61 -3.87 63.63
CA GLN A 237 -45.22 -3.04 64.69
C GLN A 237 -46.75 -2.92 64.56
N GLU A 238 -47.34 -3.21 63.40
CA GLU A 238 -48.80 -3.37 63.22
C GLU A 238 -49.29 -4.82 63.46
N ASP A 239 -48.42 -5.84 63.46
CA ASP A 239 -48.74 -7.21 63.89
C ASP A 239 -48.45 -7.48 65.39
N ASP A 240 -48.05 -6.46 66.17
CA ASP A 240 -47.93 -6.53 67.65
C ASP A 240 -49.14 -5.92 68.36
N ASP A 241 -50.33 -6.45 68.05
CA ASP A 241 -51.45 -6.39 68.98
C ASP A 241 -51.17 -7.33 70.18
N GLY A 242 -50.32 -6.87 71.11
CA GLY A 242 -50.53 -7.06 72.54
C GLY A 242 -49.95 -8.30 73.23
N LEU A 243 -48.73 -8.76 72.91
CA LEU A 243 -48.06 -9.78 73.73
C LEU A 243 -46.76 -9.28 74.37
N ASP A 244 -46.91 -8.77 75.59
CA ASP A 244 -45.85 -8.34 76.52
C ASP A 244 -44.65 -9.32 76.54
N PRO A 245 -43.39 -8.85 76.39
CA PRO A 245 -42.17 -9.68 76.40
C PRO A 245 -42.07 -10.65 77.60
N GLU A 246 -42.73 -10.33 78.71
CA GLU A 246 -42.77 -11.14 79.92
C GLU A 246 -43.65 -12.41 79.78
N ILE A 247 -44.73 -12.36 78.99
CA ILE A 247 -45.61 -13.52 78.73
C ILE A 247 -44.96 -14.50 77.74
N ARG A 248 -44.18 -13.99 76.77
CA ARG A 248 -43.39 -14.82 75.83
C ARG A 248 -42.30 -15.63 76.57
N ALA A 249 -41.73 -15.06 77.64
CA ALA A 249 -40.81 -15.76 78.53
C ALA A 249 -41.54 -16.75 79.46
N MET A 250 -42.75 -16.43 79.92
CA MET A 250 -43.56 -17.29 80.79
C MET A 250 -44.13 -18.52 80.05
N MET A 251 -44.31 -18.46 78.72
CA MET A 251 -44.73 -19.58 77.86
C MET A 251 -43.57 -20.40 77.23
N GLY A 252 -42.31 -20.14 77.60
CA GLY A 252 -41.18 -21.03 77.29
C GLY A 252 -40.66 -21.00 75.84
N PHE A 253 -40.93 -19.93 75.06
CA PHE A 253 -40.45 -19.78 73.67
C PHE A 253 -39.09 -19.08 73.55
N SER A 254 -38.31 -18.98 74.62
CA SER A 254 -36.93 -18.49 74.56
C SER A 254 -35.96 -19.61 74.15
N GLY A 255 -35.73 -19.74 72.84
CA GLY A 255 -34.47 -20.25 72.27
C GLY A 255 -33.93 -21.56 72.85
N PHE A 256 -34.53 -22.69 72.46
CA PHE A 256 -33.86 -23.99 72.54
C PHE A 256 -32.63 -23.98 71.62
N ALA A 257 -31.44 -23.93 72.23
CA ALA A 257 -30.16 -24.00 71.55
C ALA A 257 -29.99 -25.35 70.82
N THR A 258 -29.79 -25.32 69.50
CA THR A 258 -29.11 -26.40 68.78
C THR A 258 -27.65 -26.03 68.58
N SER A 259 -26.84 -26.51 69.51
CA SER A 259 -25.41 -26.69 69.37
C SER A 259 -25.10 -27.78 68.33
N LYS A 260 -24.42 -27.46 67.21
CA LYS A 260 -23.30 -28.26 66.68
C LYS A 260 -22.65 -27.65 65.43
N ARG A 261 -21.31 -27.57 65.52
CA ARG A 261 -20.27 -27.68 64.47
C ARG A 261 -20.36 -26.81 63.23
#